data_AF-A0A091AZ17-F1
#
_entry.id   AF-A0A091AZ17-F1
#
_cell.length_a   1.000
_cell.length_b   1.000
_cell.length_c   1.000
_cell.angle_alpha   90.00
_cell.angle_beta   90.00
_cell.angle_gamma   90.00
#
_symmetry.space_group_name_H-M   'P 1'
#
loop_
_entity.id
_entity.type
_entity.pdbx_description
1 polymer ?
#
loop_
_entity_poly.entity_id
_entity_poly.type
_entity_poly.pdbx_seq_one_letter_code
_entity_poly.pdbx_strand_id
1 'polypeptide(L)'
;MPSSPPGYAFRGPGLDRSELLRERPDDLRARWTVARVLVVDTDGNARFPEAAGGCGFCIGAELAGELPDAASFLGLGEEGAWFALPHESLPEPLPGRMDLRSAATEWPALEAAALAEARALLHWQQRNKFCGGCGHALALGKGGWCARCAQCGLEHYPRTDPAIIVAVTDGERLLLGRQASWPKGRWSVLAGFVEPGESLEQAVAREVMEEAGIPVLECQYAASQPWPFPAALMIGFQAQGLPLEPSVSDELEQARWFSADELDSAVATGEVKLSPVLSISRWLIDEWRLQARARREAAPAG
;
A
#
# COMPACT_ATOMS: atom_id res chain seq x y z
N MET A 1 -15.53 18.87 -8.58
CA MET A 1 -15.17 17.66 -9.33
C MET A 1 -14.05 16.99 -8.58
N PRO A 2 -14.02 15.65 -8.39
CA PRO A 2 -12.83 15.06 -7.80
C PRO A 2 -11.66 15.45 -8.70
N SER A 3 -10.62 16.03 -8.10
CA SER A 3 -9.32 16.22 -8.73
C SER A 3 -8.92 14.92 -9.43
N SER A 4 -8.20 15.02 -10.54
CA SER A 4 -7.60 13.85 -11.20
C SER A 4 -7.02 12.91 -10.14
N PRO A 5 -7.24 11.59 -10.23
CA PRO A 5 -6.72 10.67 -9.23
C PRO A 5 -5.20 10.90 -9.12
N PRO A 6 -4.66 11.10 -7.92
CA PRO A 6 -3.25 11.36 -7.73
C PRO A 6 -2.42 10.20 -8.25
N GLY A 7 -1.34 10.57 -8.94
CA GLY A 7 -0.54 9.69 -9.79
C GLY A 7 0.45 8.80 -9.02
N TYR A 8 -0.02 8.07 -8.01
CA TYR A 8 0.77 7.06 -7.29
C TYR A 8 0.13 5.67 -7.38
N ALA A 9 0.89 4.62 -7.05
CA ALA A 9 0.50 3.24 -7.30
C ALA A 9 -0.70 2.76 -6.46
N PHE A 10 -1.40 1.75 -6.98
CA PHE A 10 -2.53 1.06 -6.33
C PHE A 10 -3.76 1.94 -6.09
N ARG A 11 -3.84 3.08 -6.80
CA ARG A 11 -5.03 3.92 -6.86
C ARG A 11 -5.63 3.81 -8.27
N GLY A 12 -6.81 3.19 -8.36
CA GLY A 12 -7.52 2.93 -9.61
C GLY A 12 -8.90 2.30 -9.33
N PRO A 13 -9.71 2.00 -10.36
CA PRO A 13 -11.04 1.40 -10.16
C PRO A 13 -10.98 0.04 -9.45
N GLY A 14 -9.84 -0.66 -9.55
CA GLY A 14 -9.64 -1.98 -8.97
C GLY A 14 -10.62 -3.01 -9.53
N LEU A 15 -10.69 -4.17 -8.88
CA LEU A 15 -11.73 -5.16 -9.14
C LEU A 15 -13.01 -4.80 -8.39
N ASP A 16 -14.17 -5.12 -8.97
CA ASP A 16 -15.39 -5.25 -8.21
C ASP A 16 -15.20 -6.42 -7.23
N ARG A 17 -15.10 -6.11 -5.93
CA ARG A 17 -14.81 -7.10 -4.88
C ARG A 17 -15.88 -8.17 -4.75
N SER A 18 -17.10 -7.90 -5.24
CA SER A 18 -18.20 -8.85 -5.36
C SER A 18 -18.35 -9.76 -4.13
N GLU A 19 -18.42 -9.15 -2.94
CA GLU A 19 -18.38 -9.87 -1.66
C GLU A 19 -19.42 -10.99 -1.58
N LEU A 20 -20.63 -10.78 -2.12
CA LEU A 20 -21.70 -11.78 -2.12
C LEU A 20 -21.34 -13.06 -2.88
N LEU A 21 -20.44 -13.01 -3.87
CA LEU A 21 -19.97 -14.21 -4.59
C LEU A 21 -19.03 -15.05 -3.74
N ARG A 22 -18.37 -14.47 -2.73
CA ARG A 22 -17.43 -15.19 -1.85
C ARG A 22 -18.11 -16.32 -1.09
N GLU A 23 -19.43 -16.24 -0.88
CA GLU A 23 -20.22 -17.25 -0.18
C GLU A 23 -20.88 -18.27 -1.12
N ARG A 24 -20.60 -18.22 -2.43
CA ARG A 24 -21.20 -19.06 -3.46
C ARG A 24 -20.15 -19.96 -4.13
N PRO A 25 -19.75 -21.08 -3.50
CA PRO A 25 -18.67 -21.91 -4.01
C PRO A 25 -18.93 -22.48 -5.42
N ASP A 26 -20.19 -22.80 -5.75
CA ASP A 26 -20.55 -23.26 -7.09
C ASP A 26 -20.37 -22.18 -8.16
N ASP A 27 -20.73 -20.94 -7.84
CA ASP A 27 -20.54 -19.79 -8.75
C ASP A 27 -19.05 -19.52 -8.98
N LEU A 28 -18.22 -19.66 -7.95
CA LEU A 28 -16.76 -19.51 -8.06
C LEU A 28 -16.16 -20.63 -8.91
N ARG A 29 -16.55 -21.89 -8.66
CA ARG A 29 -16.11 -23.06 -9.46
C ARG A 29 -16.45 -22.88 -10.94
N ALA A 30 -17.66 -22.41 -11.25
CA ALA A 30 -18.11 -22.20 -12.63
C ALA A 30 -17.31 -21.12 -13.39
N ARG A 31 -16.57 -20.25 -12.69
CA ARG A 31 -15.75 -19.17 -13.27
C ARG A 31 -14.28 -19.54 -13.43
N TRP A 32 -13.81 -20.57 -12.74
CA TRP A 32 -12.39 -20.87 -12.58
C TRP A 32 -11.66 -21.04 -13.92
N THR A 33 -12.19 -21.85 -14.83
CA THR A 33 -11.46 -22.29 -16.02
C THR A 33 -11.08 -21.15 -16.97
N VAL A 34 -11.82 -20.04 -16.94
CA VAL A 34 -11.56 -18.83 -17.75
C VAL A 34 -11.08 -17.65 -16.92
N ALA A 35 -10.94 -17.83 -15.60
CA ALA A 35 -10.55 -16.75 -14.70
C ALA A 35 -9.07 -16.38 -14.88
N ARG A 36 -8.77 -15.11 -14.61
CA ARG A 36 -7.39 -14.62 -14.48
C ARG A 36 -6.88 -14.95 -13.09
N VAL A 37 -5.68 -15.53 -13.01
CA VAL A 37 -5.09 -15.99 -11.75
C VAL A 37 -3.75 -15.33 -11.52
N LEU A 38 -3.63 -14.60 -10.43
CA LEU A 38 -2.38 -14.05 -9.93
C LEU A 38 -1.72 -15.07 -9.01
N VAL A 39 -0.60 -15.63 -9.44
CA VAL A 39 0.18 -16.57 -8.64
C VAL A 39 1.25 -15.78 -7.88
N VAL A 40 1.33 -15.97 -6.56
CA VAL A 40 2.23 -15.20 -5.70
C VAL A 40 3.04 -16.14 -4.82
N ASP A 41 4.35 -15.96 -4.78
CA ASP A 41 5.24 -16.74 -3.90
C ASP A 41 5.25 -16.22 -2.45
N THR A 42 5.87 -16.97 -1.56
CA THR A 42 5.99 -16.64 -0.12
C THR A 42 6.76 -15.36 0.19
N ASP A 43 7.59 -14.87 -0.74
CA ASP A 43 8.25 -13.57 -0.66
C ASP A 43 7.34 -12.43 -1.19
N GLY A 44 6.18 -12.80 -1.72
CA GLY A 44 5.13 -11.95 -2.24
C GLY A 44 5.41 -11.41 -3.66
N ASN A 45 6.23 -12.11 -4.45
CA ASN A 45 6.48 -11.80 -5.85
C ASN A 45 5.43 -12.49 -6.72
N ALA A 46 5.03 -11.82 -7.81
CA ALA A 46 4.23 -12.46 -8.84
C ALA A 46 5.05 -13.53 -9.56
N ARG A 47 4.42 -14.67 -9.85
CA ARG A 47 4.97 -15.79 -10.61
C ARG A 47 4.11 -16.05 -11.85
N PHE A 48 4.75 -16.24 -13.00
CA PHE A 48 4.06 -16.37 -14.29
C PHE A 48 4.90 -17.14 -15.32
N PRO A 49 4.33 -17.63 -16.44
CA PRO A 49 5.09 -18.28 -17.51
C PRO A 49 6.08 -17.31 -18.20
N GLU A 50 7.25 -17.78 -18.63
CA GLU A 50 8.35 -16.97 -19.18
C GLU A 50 8.04 -16.28 -20.53
N ALA A 51 6.90 -16.59 -21.16
CA ALA A 51 6.58 -16.22 -22.54
C ALA A 51 5.68 -14.97 -22.72
N ALA A 52 5.25 -14.29 -21.67
CA ALA A 52 4.36 -13.13 -21.82
C ALA A 52 5.14 -11.82 -21.72
N GLY A 53 5.35 -11.15 -22.85
CA GLY A 53 5.63 -9.70 -22.91
C GLY A 53 4.42 -8.84 -22.49
N GLY A 54 3.67 -9.31 -21.48
CA GLY A 54 2.41 -8.76 -20.96
C GLY A 54 2.18 -9.19 -19.51
N CYS A 55 1.24 -8.54 -18.84
CA CYS A 55 0.88 -8.71 -17.43
C CYS A 55 0.88 -10.17 -16.92
N GLY A 56 1.51 -10.41 -15.76
CA GLY A 56 1.81 -11.74 -15.22
C GLY A 56 0.66 -12.43 -14.49
N PHE A 57 -0.48 -12.62 -15.16
CA PHE A 57 -1.53 -13.54 -14.71
C PHE A 57 -1.55 -14.82 -15.57
N CYS A 58 -2.08 -15.90 -15.02
CA CYS A 58 -2.34 -17.17 -15.72
C CYS A 58 -3.84 -17.33 -15.97
N ILE A 59 -4.24 -18.30 -16.79
CA ILE A 59 -5.64 -18.72 -16.88
C ILE A 59 -5.88 -19.92 -15.97
N GLY A 60 -7.01 -19.94 -15.25
CA GLY A 60 -7.29 -20.98 -14.25
C GLY A 60 -7.20 -22.41 -14.79
N ALA A 61 -7.73 -22.67 -16.00
CA ALA A 61 -7.65 -23.98 -16.65
C ALA A 61 -6.21 -24.43 -16.98
N GLU A 62 -5.26 -23.50 -17.13
CA GLU A 62 -3.84 -23.80 -17.37
C GLU A 62 -3.12 -24.22 -16.09
N LEU A 63 -3.63 -23.80 -14.93
CA LEU A 63 -3.08 -24.14 -13.62
C LEU A 63 -3.70 -25.41 -13.04
N ALA A 64 -5.01 -25.58 -13.17
CA ALA A 64 -5.73 -26.75 -12.67
C ALA A 64 -7.08 -26.94 -13.40
N GLY A 65 -7.50 -28.19 -13.62
CA GLY A 65 -8.78 -28.50 -14.26
C GLY A 65 -10.01 -28.11 -13.43
N GLU A 66 -9.86 -27.98 -12.10
CA GLU A 66 -10.89 -27.56 -11.15
C GLU A 66 -10.32 -26.49 -10.21
N LEU A 67 -11.21 -25.71 -9.58
CA LEU A 67 -10.82 -24.67 -8.62
C LEU A 67 -10.09 -25.29 -7.41
N PRO A 68 -8.80 -24.97 -7.18
CA PRO A 68 -8.07 -25.48 -6.03
C PRO A 68 -8.59 -24.89 -4.71
N ASP A 69 -8.56 -25.67 -3.62
CA ASP A 69 -8.91 -25.18 -2.27
C ASP A 69 -8.03 -24.01 -1.80
N ALA A 70 -6.80 -23.94 -2.31
CA ALA A 70 -5.85 -22.86 -2.02
C ALA A 70 -6.14 -21.56 -2.79
N ALA A 71 -7.06 -21.57 -3.77
CA ALA A 71 -7.38 -20.39 -4.55
C ALA A 71 -8.30 -19.44 -3.78
N SER A 72 -8.02 -18.15 -3.86
CA SER A 72 -8.81 -17.10 -3.23
C SER A 72 -9.39 -16.17 -4.28
N PHE A 73 -10.70 -15.89 -4.21
CA PHE A 73 -11.37 -14.99 -5.14
C PHE A 73 -11.04 -13.53 -4.81
N LEU A 74 -10.57 -12.76 -5.79
CA LEU A 74 -10.22 -11.34 -5.62
C LEU A 74 -11.39 -10.43 -5.99
N GLY A 75 -12.09 -10.77 -7.08
CA GLY A 75 -13.19 -9.97 -7.58
C GLY A 75 -13.48 -10.21 -9.05
N LEU A 76 -14.29 -9.33 -9.63
CA LEU A 76 -14.61 -9.29 -11.05
C LEU A 76 -13.92 -8.09 -11.71
N GLY A 77 -13.27 -8.34 -12.83
CA GLY A 77 -12.89 -7.32 -13.81
C GLY A 77 -13.79 -7.40 -15.04
N GLU A 78 -13.54 -6.54 -16.03
CA GLU A 78 -14.35 -6.50 -17.26
C GLU A 78 -14.39 -7.85 -18.00
N GLU A 79 -13.29 -8.58 -17.98
CA GLU A 79 -13.14 -9.88 -18.66
C GLU A 79 -13.49 -11.10 -17.78
N GLY A 80 -13.97 -10.87 -16.55
CA GLY A 80 -14.44 -11.94 -15.67
C GLY A 80 -13.72 -12.02 -14.32
N ALA A 81 -13.71 -13.21 -13.74
CA ALA A 81 -13.24 -13.43 -12.38
C ALA A 81 -11.72 -13.40 -12.25
N TRP A 82 -11.27 -12.91 -11.11
CA TRP A 82 -9.87 -12.88 -10.71
C TRP A 82 -9.67 -13.71 -9.44
N PHE A 83 -8.62 -14.52 -9.41
CA PHE A 83 -8.20 -15.31 -8.25
C PHE A 83 -6.74 -15.07 -7.91
N ALA A 84 -6.38 -15.31 -6.65
CA ALA A 84 -5.02 -15.43 -6.18
C ALA A 84 -4.73 -16.89 -5.84
N LEU A 85 -3.50 -17.34 -6.11
CA LEU A 85 -3.04 -18.68 -5.76
C LEU A 85 -1.62 -18.61 -5.18
N PRO A 86 -1.32 -19.29 -4.05
CA PRO A 86 0.05 -19.45 -3.58
C PRO A 86 0.87 -20.25 -4.60
N HIS A 87 2.04 -19.76 -4.98
CA HIS A 87 2.93 -20.46 -5.92
C HIS A 87 3.30 -21.85 -5.41
N GLU A 88 3.48 -22.00 -4.11
CA GLU A 88 3.85 -23.24 -3.44
C GLU A 88 2.74 -24.31 -3.46
N SER A 89 1.53 -23.94 -3.89
CA SER A 89 0.43 -24.89 -4.11
C SER A 89 0.42 -25.51 -5.51
N LEU A 90 1.24 -24.99 -6.43
CA LEU A 90 1.33 -25.51 -7.79
C LEU A 90 2.22 -26.76 -7.88
N PRO A 91 1.86 -27.73 -8.74
CA PRO A 91 2.69 -28.91 -8.97
C PRO A 91 3.98 -28.58 -9.73
N GLU A 92 3.93 -27.63 -10.66
CA GLU A 92 5.08 -27.18 -11.44
C GLU A 92 5.37 -25.69 -11.16
N PRO A 93 6.64 -25.32 -10.90
CA PRO A 93 6.98 -23.94 -10.59
C PRO A 93 6.97 -23.08 -11.86
N LEU A 94 6.26 -21.96 -11.79
CA LEU A 94 6.34 -20.91 -12.81
C LEU A 94 7.70 -20.17 -12.77
N PRO A 95 8.42 -20.05 -13.91
CA PRO A 95 9.79 -19.51 -13.95
C PRO A 95 9.85 -17.98 -13.83
N GLY A 96 8.87 -17.26 -14.39
CA GLY A 96 8.80 -15.81 -14.34
C GLY A 96 8.62 -15.30 -12.92
N ARG A 97 9.25 -14.16 -12.61
CA ARG A 97 9.22 -13.53 -11.28
C ARG A 97 9.26 -12.02 -11.41
N MET A 98 8.37 -11.32 -10.72
CA MET A 98 8.40 -9.86 -10.59
C MET A 98 7.95 -9.42 -9.20
N ASP A 99 8.71 -8.53 -8.56
CA ASP A 99 8.29 -7.95 -7.28
C ASP A 99 7.19 -6.89 -7.48
N LEU A 100 6.42 -6.65 -6.42
CA LEU A 100 5.27 -5.76 -6.49
C LEU A 100 5.64 -4.31 -6.83
N ARG A 101 6.84 -3.81 -6.51
CA ARG A 101 7.24 -2.43 -6.84
C ARG A 101 7.54 -2.30 -8.33
N SER A 102 8.20 -3.30 -8.92
CA SER A 102 8.37 -3.39 -10.37
C SER A 102 7.02 -3.50 -11.07
N ALA A 103 6.14 -4.40 -10.62
CA ALA A 103 4.80 -4.53 -11.18
C ALA A 103 3.99 -3.22 -11.10
N ALA A 104 4.08 -2.48 -10.00
CA ALA A 104 3.43 -1.18 -9.85
C ALA A 104 3.90 -0.10 -10.85
N THR A 105 5.07 -0.30 -11.47
CA THR A 105 5.66 0.62 -12.45
C THR A 105 5.46 0.12 -13.88
N GLU A 106 5.55 -1.19 -14.08
CA GLU A 106 5.63 -1.83 -15.40
C GLU A 106 4.29 -2.41 -15.89
N TRP A 107 3.39 -2.77 -14.97
CA TRP A 107 2.10 -3.36 -15.32
C TRP A 107 1.00 -2.30 -15.44
N PRO A 108 -0.10 -2.59 -16.17
CA PRO A 108 -1.25 -1.73 -16.14
C PRO A 108 -1.86 -1.68 -14.73
N ALA A 109 -2.55 -0.56 -14.44
CA ALA A 109 -2.92 -0.19 -13.08
C ALA A 109 -3.87 -1.20 -12.40
N LEU A 110 -4.74 -1.86 -13.16
CA LEU A 110 -5.67 -2.86 -12.63
C LEU A 110 -4.91 -4.09 -12.14
N GLU A 111 -3.97 -4.60 -12.93
CA GLU A 111 -3.17 -5.78 -12.64
C GLU A 111 -2.23 -5.53 -11.46
N ALA A 112 -1.58 -4.37 -11.43
CA ALA A 112 -0.76 -3.96 -10.29
C ALA A 112 -1.59 -3.87 -8.98
N ALA A 113 -2.80 -3.32 -9.05
CA ALA A 113 -3.70 -3.23 -7.89
C ALA A 113 -4.23 -4.61 -7.46
N ALA A 114 -4.57 -5.48 -8.40
CA ALA A 114 -4.99 -6.85 -8.13
C ALA A 114 -3.83 -7.68 -7.54
N LEU A 115 -2.59 -7.45 -7.98
CA LEU A 115 -1.41 -8.10 -7.38
C LEU A 115 -1.15 -7.62 -5.96
N ALA A 116 -1.32 -6.31 -5.69
CA ALA A 116 -1.24 -5.77 -4.33
C ALA A 116 -2.28 -6.42 -3.40
N GLU A 117 -3.50 -6.61 -3.89
CA GLU A 117 -4.57 -7.33 -3.19
C GLU A 117 -4.22 -8.80 -2.94
N ALA A 118 -3.80 -9.52 -3.99
CA ALA A 118 -3.41 -10.93 -3.91
C ALA A 118 -2.29 -11.14 -2.90
N ARG A 119 -1.23 -10.32 -2.97
CA ARG A 119 -0.10 -10.34 -2.04
C ARG A 119 -0.57 -10.14 -0.60
N ALA A 120 -1.39 -9.12 -0.34
CA ALA A 120 -1.87 -8.83 1.01
C ALA A 120 -2.70 -9.99 1.59
N LEU A 121 -3.61 -10.54 0.79
CA LEU A 121 -4.48 -11.64 1.20
C LEU A 121 -3.68 -12.91 1.49
N LEU A 122 -2.79 -13.31 0.57
CA LEU A 122 -1.98 -14.51 0.73
C LEU A 122 -0.96 -14.38 1.86
N HIS A 123 -0.38 -13.19 2.06
CA HIS A 123 0.49 -12.90 3.20
C HIS A 123 -0.26 -13.08 4.53
N TRP A 124 -1.51 -12.60 4.62
CA TRP A 124 -2.35 -12.82 5.80
C TRP A 124 -2.62 -14.32 6.03
N GLN A 125 -3.02 -15.06 4.99
CA GLN A 125 -3.30 -16.50 5.09
C GLN A 125 -2.07 -17.30 5.54
N GLN A 126 -0.88 -16.97 5.02
CA GLN A 126 0.37 -17.64 5.39
C GLN A 126 0.69 -17.50 6.88
N ARG A 127 0.33 -16.36 7.50
CA ARG A 127 0.63 -16.05 8.91
C ARG A 127 -0.50 -16.43 9.87
N ASN A 128 -1.70 -16.66 9.35
CA ASN A 128 -2.89 -16.99 10.14
C ASN A 128 -3.34 -18.44 9.85
N LYS A 129 -2.44 -19.40 10.13
CA LYS A 129 -2.72 -20.84 9.98
C LYS A 129 -3.39 -21.47 11.20
N PHE A 130 -3.24 -20.85 12.36
CA PHE A 130 -3.76 -21.33 13.64
C PHE A 130 -4.58 -20.24 14.34
N CYS A 131 -5.60 -20.67 15.08
CA CYS A 131 -6.53 -19.80 15.78
C CYS A 131 -5.81 -19.10 16.94
N GLY A 132 -5.79 -17.76 16.93
CA GLY A 132 -5.23 -16.97 18.03
C GLY A 132 -5.94 -17.17 19.39
N GLY A 133 -7.17 -17.71 19.39
CA GLY A 133 -7.91 -17.98 20.63
C GLY A 133 -7.67 -19.35 21.26
N CYS A 134 -7.39 -20.39 20.46
CA CYS A 134 -7.27 -21.77 20.97
C CYS A 134 -6.14 -22.62 20.36
N GLY A 135 -5.39 -22.10 19.39
CA GLY A 135 -4.28 -22.79 18.72
C GLY A 135 -4.67 -23.82 17.66
N HIS A 136 -5.95 -24.12 17.46
CA HIS A 136 -6.41 -25.07 16.44
C HIS A 136 -6.17 -24.56 15.02
N ALA A 137 -5.96 -25.46 14.06
CA ALA A 137 -5.79 -25.10 12.64
C ALA A 137 -7.03 -24.37 12.09
N LEU A 138 -6.81 -23.37 11.23
CA LEU A 138 -7.87 -22.61 10.60
C LEU A 138 -8.20 -23.17 9.21
N ALA A 139 -9.49 -23.17 8.86
CA ALA A 139 -9.95 -23.51 7.52
C ALA A 139 -10.37 -22.22 6.79
N LEU A 140 -9.90 -22.05 5.55
CA LEU A 140 -10.32 -20.91 4.72
C LEU A 140 -11.77 -21.07 4.28
N GLY A 141 -12.45 -19.93 4.18
CA GLY A 141 -13.82 -19.80 3.72
C GLY A 141 -14.05 -18.42 3.10
N LYS A 142 -15.29 -18.14 2.67
CA LYS A 142 -15.67 -16.89 2.00
C LYS A 142 -14.70 -16.51 0.86
N GLY A 143 -14.46 -17.45 -0.07
CA GLY A 143 -13.54 -17.24 -1.19
C GLY A 143 -12.11 -16.89 -0.77
N GLY A 144 -11.66 -17.31 0.42
CA GLY A 144 -10.34 -17.02 0.98
C GLY A 144 -10.27 -15.80 1.90
N TRP A 145 -11.37 -15.05 2.10
CA TRP A 145 -11.42 -13.82 2.90
C TRP A 145 -11.81 -14.03 4.37
N CYS A 146 -12.03 -15.27 4.78
CA CYS A 146 -12.27 -15.64 6.16
C CYS A 146 -11.53 -16.92 6.48
N ALA A 147 -10.98 -17.03 7.69
CA ALA A 147 -10.40 -18.25 8.22
C ALA A 147 -11.15 -18.61 9.50
N ARG A 148 -11.83 -19.75 9.52
CA ARG A 148 -12.71 -20.17 10.62
C ARG A 148 -12.09 -21.31 11.41
N CYS A 149 -12.13 -21.21 12.72
CA CYS A 149 -11.71 -22.26 13.62
C CYS A 149 -12.83 -23.30 13.80
N ALA A 150 -12.57 -24.56 13.44
CA ALA A 150 -13.52 -25.65 13.63
C ALA A 150 -13.75 -26.01 15.11
N GLN A 151 -12.81 -25.68 16.00
CA GLN A 151 -12.89 -26.03 17.42
C GLN A 151 -13.69 -25.01 18.25
N CYS A 152 -13.36 -23.72 18.15
CA CYS A 152 -14.02 -22.68 18.96
C CYS A 152 -14.99 -21.79 18.16
N GLY A 153 -15.08 -21.98 16.85
CA GLY A 153 -15.97 -21.22 15.98
C GLY A 153 -15.50 -19.80 15.65
N LEU A 154 -14.37 -19.34 16.22
CA LEU A 154 -13.84 -18.00 15.97
C LEU A 154 -13.49 -17.80 14.50
N GLU A 155 -13.88 -16.65 13.96
CA GLU A 155 -13.54 -16.21 12.61
C GLU A 155 -12.40 -15.19 12.65
N HIS A 156 -11.50 -15.33 11.68
CA HIS A 156 -10.37 -14.44 11.47
C HIS A 156 -10.50 -13.83 10.07
N TYR A 157 -10.22 -12.54 9.99
CA TYR A 157 -10.34 -11.74 8.76
C TYR A 157 -8.99 -11.10 8.41
N PRO A 158 -8.72 -10.85 7.11
CA PRO A 158 -7.56 -10.09 6.68
C PRO A 158 -7.41 -8.77 7.44
N ARG A 159 -6.19 -8.48 7.89
CA ARG A 159 -5.87 -7.26 8.65
C ARG A 159 -5.08 -6.31 7.77
N THR A 160 -5.34 -5.02 7.95
CA THR A 160 -4.54 -3.95 7.37
C THR A 160 -4.21 -2.98 8.49
N ASP A 161 -2.93 -2.72 8.68
CA ASP A 161 -2.43 -1.88 9.76
C ASP A 161 -2.51 -0.41 9.34
N PRO A 162 -3.32 0.43 10.00
CA PRO A 162 -3.42 1.84 9.65
C PRO A 162 -2.13 2.58 10.04
N ALA A 163 -1.59 3.36 9.11
CA ALA A 163 -0.46 4.23 9.34
C ALA A 163 -0.74 5.62 8.76
N ILE A 164 -0.50 6.67 9.53
CA ILE A 164 -0.55 8.03 9.02
C ILE A 164 0.73 8.33 8.24
N ILE A 165 0.64 9.24 7.27
CA ILE A 165 1.79 9.82 6.58
C ILE A 165 1.49 11.29 6.28
N VAL A 166 2.35 12.22 6.72
CA VAL A 166 1.95 13.62 6.85
C VAL A 166 2.96 14.60 6.29
N ALA A 167 2.53 15.43 5.34
CA ALA A 167 3.27 16.61 4.92
C ALA A 167 3.02 17.75 5.91
N VAL A 168 4.00 18.04 6.76
CA VAL A 168 3.93 19.12 7.76
C VAL A 168 4.57 20.38 7.19
N THR A 169 3.83 21.49 7.17
CA THR A 169 4.34 22.81 6.78
C THR A 169 4.29 23.78 7.95
N ASP A 170 5.24 24.72 8.02
CA ASP A 170 5.19 25.85 8.95
C ASP A 170 4.52 27.11 8.33
N GLY A 171 3.99 26.97 7.11
CA GLY A 171 3.41 28.05 6.30
C GLY A 171 4.23 28.35 5.06
N GLU A 172 5.57 28.21 5.13
CA GLU A 172 6.50 28.52 4.04
C GLU A 172 7.37 27.32 3.63
N ARG A 173 7.73 26.48 4.59
CA ARG A 173 8.67 25.36 4.45
C ARG A 173 7.97 24.02 4.68
N LEU A 174 8.55 22.96 4.16
CA LEU A 174 8.12 21.57 4.36
C LEU A 174 9.10 20.86 5.29
N LEU A 175 8.57 20.18 6.30
CA LEU A 175 9.36 19.28 7.14
C LEU A 175 9.59 17.98 6.41
N LEU A 176 10.85 17.59 6.25
CA LEU A 176 11.22 16.26 5.79
C LEU A 176 12.15 15.58 6.78
N GLY A 177 11.99 14.27 6.92
CA GLY A 177 12.82 13.40 7.75
C GLY A 177 13.53 12.34 6.93
N ARG A 178 14.56 11.73 7.53
CA ARG A 178 15.24 10.56 7.00
C ARG A 178 15.68 9.61 8.12
N GLN A 179 15.60 8.32 7.87
CA GLN A 179 16.11 7.28 8.77
C GLN A 179 17.52 6.85 8.37
N ALA A 180 18.33 6.43 9.36
CA ALA A 180 19.70 5.98 9.14
C ALA A 180 19.79 4.71 8.27
N SER A 181 18.75 3.88 8.31
CA SER A 181 18.66 2.64 7.53
C SER A 181 18.38 2.86 6.04
N TRP A 182 17.97 4.07 5.65
CA TRP A 182 17.61 4.38 4.27
C TRP A 182 18.83 4.70 3.40
N PRO A 183 18.75 4.54 2.06
CA PRO A 183 19.81 4.96 1.16
C PRO A 183 20.21 6.42 1.40
N LYS A 184 21.52 6.70 1.38
CA LYS A 184 22.06 8.04 1.61
C LYS A 184 21.36 9.08 0.72
N GLY A 185 20.89 10.15 1.36
CA GLY A 185 20.20 11.26 0.74
C GLY A 185 18.71 11.03 0.56
N ARG A 186 18.12 9.90 0.99
CA ARG A 186 16.66 9.68 0.88
C ARG A 186 15.92 10.46 1.96
N TRP A 187 15.00 11.32 1.55
CA TRP A 187 14.12 12.10 2.42
C TRP A 187 12.65 11.81 2.11
N SER A 188 11.82 11.82 3.15
CA SER A 188 10.38 11.58 3.08
C SER A 188 9.64 12.55 4.02
N VAL A 189 8.34 12.68 3.82
CA VAL A 189 7.42 13.10 4.89
C VAL A 189 7.38 12.07 6.02
N LEU A 190 6.96 12.50 7.20
CA LEU A 190 6.89 11.67 8.42
C LEU A 190 5.72 10.69 8.36
N ALA A 191 5.85 9.53 8.99
CA ALA A 191 4.83 8.48 8.97
C ALA A 191 4.97 7.57 10.18
N GLY A 192 3.83 7.10 10.71
CA GLY A 192 3.83 6.17 11.82
C GLY A 192 2.50 5.46 12.00
N PHE A 193 2.50 4.40 12.81
CA PHE A 193 1.33 3.54 12.99
C PHE A 193 0.32 4.21 13.93
N VAL A 194 -0.96 3.98 13.67
CA VAL A 194 -2.03 4.44 14.56
C VAL A 194 -2.12 3.48 15.76
N GLU A 195 -2.13 4.01 16.97
CA GLU A 195 -2.24 3.20 18.18
C GLU A 195 -3.70 2.84 18.54
N PRO A 196 -3.94 1.74 19.28
CA PRO A 196 -5.28 1.40 19.74
C PRO A 196 -5.92 2.50 20.59
N GLY A 197 -7.11 2.96 20.17
CA GLY A 197 -7.85 4.02 20.86
C GLY A 197 -7.49 5.44 20.39
N GLU A 198 -6.60 5.56 19.41
CA GLU A 198 -6.16 6.82 18.82
C GLU A 198 -6.98 7.18 17.57
N SER A 199 -7.33 8.46 17.41
CA SER A 199 -7.83 9.01 16.14
C SER A 199 -6.68 9.22 15.15
N LEU A 200 -6.97 9.33 13.86
CA LEU A 200 -5.92 9.58 12.86
C LEU A 200 -5.20 10.92 13.10
N GLU A 201 -5.94 11.94 13.54
CA GLU A 201 -5.42 13.26 13.88
C GLU A 201 -4.54 13.23 15.13
N GLN A 202 -4.91 12.41 16.12
CA GLN A 202 -4.07 12.18 17.30
C GLN A 202 -2.75 11.50 16.91
N ALA A 203 -2.80 10.49 16.03
CA ALA A 203 -1.61 9.83 15.51
C ALA A 203 -0.70 10.81 14.75
N VAL A 204 -1.28 11.69 13.91
CA VAL A 204 -0.50 12.74 13.23
C VAL A 204 0.19 13.64 14.26
N ALA A 205 -0.52 14.11 15.28
CA ALA A 205 0.06 15.00 16.29
C ALA A 205 1.15 14.31 17.12
N ARG A 206 0.94 13.04 17.52
CA ARG A 206 1.88 12.24 18.29
C ARG A 206 3.14 11.95 17.48
N GLU A 207 3.02 11.37 16.29
CA GLU A 207 4.18 10.98 15.46
C GLU A 207 5.06 12.18 15.10
N VAL A 208 4.46 13.32 14.72
CA VAL A 208 5.23 14.53 14.40
C VAL A 208 5.94 15.10 15.63
N MET A 209 5.33 15.01 16.81
CA MET A 209 5.95 15.40 18.07
C MET A 209 7.11 14.46 18.44
N GLU A 210 6.90 13.15 18.36
CA GLU A 210 7.88 12.13 18.74
C GLU A 210 9.10 12.12 17.80
N GLU A 211 8.89 12.22 16.50
CA GLU A 211 9.97 12.13 15.52
C GLU A 211 10.73 13.46 15.31
N ALA A 212 10.05 14.60 15.44
CA ALA A 212 10.62 15.91 15.07
C ALA A 212 10.43 17.02 16.10
N GLY A 213 9.73 16.78 17.21
CA GLY A 213 9.51 17.78 18.26
C GLY A 213 8.64 18.97 17.82
N ILE A 214 7.81 18.80 16.77
CA ILE A 214 6.99 19.88 16.21
C ILE A 214 5.53 19.72 16.64
N PRO A 215 4.96 20.65 17.42
CA PRO A 215 3.52 20.66 17.69
C PRO A 215 2.71 20.92 16.42
N VAL A 216 1.73 20.05 16.15
CA VAL A 216 0.75 20.21 15.07
C VAL A 216 -0.41 21.09 15.54
N LEU A 217 -0.77 22.10 14.75
CA LEU A 217 -1.89 23.02 15.00
C LEU A 217 -3.20 22.51 14.40
N GLU A 218 -3.13 22.02 13.17
CA GLU A 218 -4.24 21.44 12.43
C GLU A 218 -3.73 20.43 11.41
N CYS A 219 -4.57 19.45 11.07
CA CYS A 219 -4.30 18.51 10.00
C CYS A 219 -5.56 18.18 9.21
N GLN A 220 -5.40 17.87 7.93
CA GLN A 220 -6.49 17.56 7.02
C GLN A 220 -6.14 16.31 6.22
N TYR A 221 -7.09 15.39 6.11
CA TYR A 221 -6.95 14.21 5.26
C TYR A 221 -6.77 14.62 3.80
N ALA A 222 -5.76 14.05 3.14
CA ALA A 222 -5.44 14.31 1.74
C ALA A 222 -5.81 13.14 0.84
N ALA A 223 -5.33 11.94 1.19
CA ALA A 223 -5.50 10.74 0.35
C ALA A 223 -5.12 9.47 1.11
N SER A 224 -5.29 8.31 0.50
CA SER A 224 -4.79 7.04 1.04
C SER A 224 -4.13 6.18 -0.03
N GLN A 225 -3.26 5.27 0.40
CA GLN A 225 -2.58 4.31 -0.46
C GLN A 225 -2.48 2.95 0.24
N PRO A 226 -3.02 1.87 -0.37
CA PRO A 226 -2.69 0.51 0.07
C PRO A 226 -1.18 0.28 -0.01
N TRP A 227 -0.57 -0.19 1.08
CA TRP A 227 0.86 -0.40 1.17
C TRP A 227 1.19 -1.82 1.69
N PRO A 228 1.04 -2.85 0.83
CA PRO A 228 1.19 -4.26 1.20
C PRO A 228 2.67 -4.69 1.33
N PHE A 229 3.42 -3.94 2.14
CA PHE A 229 4.81 -4.17 2.50
C PHE A 229 5.00 -4.14 4.04
N PRO A 230 4.36 -5.05 4.81
CA PRO A 230 3.65 -6.23 4.34
C PRO A 230 2.12 -6.08 4.24
N ALA A 231 1.47 -5.24 5.04
CA ALA A 231 0.01 -5.10 5.06
C ALA A 231 -0.48 -3.79 5.71
N ALA A 232 0.06 -2.63 5.30
CA ALA A 232 -0.37 -1.34 5.84
C ALA A 232 -1.36 -0.62 4.91
N LEU A 233 -2.16 0.29 5.48
CA LEU A 233 -2.89 1.32 4.75
C LEU A 233 -2.28 2.66 5.12
N MET A 234 -1.59 3.29 4.16
CA MET A 234 -1.07 4.64 4.34
C MET A 234 -2.20 5.64 4.21
N ILE A 235 -2.37 6.48 5.22
CA ILE A 235 -3.41 7.50 5.32
C ILE A 235 -2.71 8.86 5.33
N GLY A 236 -2.77 9.54 4.19
CA GLY A 236 -2.08 10.78 3.91
C GLY A 236 -2.77 12.00 4.51
N PHE A 237 -1.99 12.84 5.18
CA PHE A 237 -2.41 14.13 5.74
C PHE A 237 -1.54 15.29 5.23
N GLN A 238 -2.14 16.47 5.20
CA GLN A 238 -1.42 17.74 5.21
C GLN A 238 -1.63 18.38 6.59
N ALA A 239 -0.59 18.94 7.18
CA ALA A 239 -0.66 19.52 8.52
C ALA A 239 0.11 20.84 8.63
N GLN A 240 -0.39 21.73 9.48
CA GLN A 240 0.31 22.95 9.87
C GLN A 240 1.01 22.69 11.21
N GLY A 241 2.33 22.82 11.23
CA GLY A 241 3.16 22.77 12.44
C GLY A 241 3.54 24.16 12.94
N LEU A 242 4.01 24.23 14.19
CA LEU A 242 4.70 25.44 14.67
C LEU A 242 6.06 25.61 13.99
N PRO A 243 6.50 26.86 13.72
CA PRO A 243 7.77 27.16 13.07
C PRO A 243 8.96 27.04 14.05
N LEU A 244 9.11 25.87 14.67
CA LEU A 244 10.22 25.54 15.57
C LEU A 244 11.31 24.77 14.83
N GLU A 245 12.54 24.81 15.32
CA GLU A 245 13.61 23.97 14.77
C GLU A 245 13.34 22.50 15.13
N PRO A 246 13.40 21.56 14.15
CA PRO A 246 13.14 20.15 14.43
C PRO A 246 14.20 19.56 15.36
N SER A 247 13.74 18.77 16.33
CA SER A 247 14.58 17.98 17.22
C SER A 247 14.28 16.50 16.96
N VAL A 248 15.24 15.77 16.41
CA VAL A 248 15.06 14.35 16.08
C VAL A 248 15.18 13.45 17.31
N SER A 249 14.38 12.39 17.32
CA SER A 249 14.56 11.23 18.21
C SER A 249 15.55 10.20 17.62
N ASP A 250 15.71 9.06 18.27
CA ASP A 250 16.57 7.95 17.78
C ASP A 250 16.04 7.30 16.49
N GLU A 251 14.79 7.55 16.10
CA GLU A 251 14.17 6.96 14.90
C GLU A 251 14.61 7.65 13.61
N LEU A 252 14.84 8.97 13.67
CA LEU A 252 15.31 9.76 12.54
C LEU A 252 16.81 10.07 12.68
N GLU A 253 17.53 9.90 11.58
CA GLU A 253 18.91 10.39 11.48
C GLU A 253 18.91 11.92 11.43
N GLN A 254 17.98 12.51 10.68
CA GLN A 254 17.85 13.96 10.49
C GLN A 254 16.40 14.33 10.13
N ALA A 255 15.96 15.50 10.61
CA ALA A 255 14.75 16.18 10.18
C ALA A 255 15.10 17.66 9.98
N ARG A 256 14.62 18.27 8.90
CA ARG A 256 14.80 19.71 8.66
C ARG A 256 13.67 20.29 7.83
N TRP A 257 13.52 21.60 7.97
CA TRP A 257 12.68 22.40 7.08
C TRP A 257 13.35 22.63 5.73
N PHE A 258 12.54 22.61 4.69
CA PHE A 258 12.94 22.95 3.33
C PHE A 258 11.98 23.99 2.75
N SER A 259 12.48 25.14 2.32
CA SER A 259 11.72 25.96 1.37
C SER A 259 11.60 25.25 0.02
N ALA A 260 10.66 25.70 -0.81
CA ALA A 260 10.47 25.11 -2.14
C ALA A 260 11.74 25.20 -3.01
N ASP A 261 12.47 26.32 -2.96
CA ASP A 261 13.69 26.52 -3.76
C ASP A 261 14.85 25.66 -3.25
N GLU A 262 15.01 25.57 -1.92
CA GLU A 262 16.05 24.73 -1.32
C GLU A 262 15.81 23.26 -1.66
N LEU A 263 14.55 22.79 -1.58
CA LEU A 263 14.21 21.42 -1.95
C LEU A 263 14.49 21.16 -3.43
N ASP A 264 14.08 22.07 -4.31
CA ASP A 264 14.30 21.96 -5.76
C ASP A 264 15.78 21.91 -6.10
N SER A 265 16.58 22.79 -5.47
CA SER A 265 18.03 22.82 -5.64
C SER A 265 18.70 21.54 -5.13
N ALA A 266 18.34 21.09 -3.92
CA ALA A 266 18.91 19.88 -3.32
C ALA A 266 18.55 18.61 -4.10
N VAL A 267 17.37 18.57 -4.73
CA VAL A 267 16.99 17.48 -5.64
C VAL A 267 17.80 17.55 -6.94
N ALA A 268 17.99 18.74 -7.51
CA ALA A 268 18.76 18.92 -8.74
C ALA A 268 20.25 18.55 -8.59
N THR A 269 20.85 18.83 -7.42
CA THR A 269 22.24 18.48 -7.11
C THR A 269 22.41 17.02 -6.67
N GLY A 270 21.32 16.31 -6.39
CA GLY A 270 21.34 14.93 -5.88
C GLY A 270 21.66 14.80 -4.40
N GLU A 271 21.74 15.91 -3.65
CA GLU A 271 21.82 15.92 -2.18
C GLU A 271 20.59 15.26 -1.56
N VAL A 272 19.41 15.58 -2.11
CA VAL A 272 18.12 15.02 -1.72
C VAL A 272 17.58 14.12 -2.80
N LYS A 273 17.26 12.89 -2.42
CA LYS A 273 16.52 11.90 -3.20
C LYS A 273 15.14 11.77 -2.56
N LEU A 274 14.11 12.23 -3.26
CA LEU A 274 12.74 12.07 -2.80
C LEU A 274 12.31 10.60 -2.85
N SER A 275 11.24 10.30 -2.11
CA SER A 275 10.53 9.03 -2.23
C SER A 275 10.17 8.71 -3.70
N PRO A 276 10.08 7.40 -4.06
CA PRO A 276 9.71 7.00 -5.41
C PRO A 276 8.35 7.55 -5.85
N VAL A 277 8.19 7.84 -7.14
CA VAL A 277 6.95 8.40 -7.73
C VAL A 277 5.71 7.55 -7.48
N LEU A 278 5.88 6.25 -7.27
CA LEU A 278 4.80 5.33 -6.91
C LEU A 278 4.21 5.55 -5.51
N SER A 279 4.81 6.39 -4.66
CA SER A 279 4.44 6.52 -3.24
C SER A 279 3.59 7.76 -2.94
N ILE A 280 2.68 7.64 -1.98
CA ILE A 280 1.90 8.76 -1.44
C ILE A 280 2.80 9.83 -0.80
N SER A 281 3.94 9.43 -0.22
CA SER A 281 4.99 10.36 0.26
C SER A 281 5.42 11.32 -0.83
N ARG A 282 5.79 10.78 -2.00
CA ARG A 282 6.21 11.59 -3.14
C ARG A 282 5.09 12.51 -3.63
N TRP A 283 3.86 11.99 -3.71
CA TRP A 283 2.72 12.79 -4.11
C TRP A 283 2.43 13.95 -3.13
N LEU A 284 2.44 13.71 -1.81
CA LEU A 284 2.24 14.76 -0.80
C LEU A 284 3.29 15.87 -0.91
N ILE A 285 4.55 15.51 -1.17
CA ILE A 285 5.65 16.47 -1.40
C ILE A 285 5.39 17.30 -2.66
N ASP A 286 5.01 16.65 -3.76
CA ASP A 286 4.77 17.34 -5.03
C ASP A 286 3.52 18.25 -4.95
N GLU A 287 2.46 17.85 -4.26
CA GLU A 287 1.29 18.70 -3.99
C GLU A 287 1.67 19.94 -3.17
N TRP A 288 2.44 19.76 -2.08
CA TRP A 288 2.91 20.91 -1.29
C TRP A 288 3.78 21.85 -2.13
N ARG A 289 4.67 21.33 -2.99
CA ARG A 289 5.51 22.13 -3.90
C ARG A 289 4.66 22.94 -4.88
N LEU A 290 3.62 22.34 -5.45
CA LEU A 290 2.67 23.04 -6.33
C LEU A 290 1.94 24.16 -5.59
N GLN A 291 1.45 23.89 -4.38
CA GLN A 291 0.78 24.89 -3.52
C GLN A 291 1.75 26.02 -3.10
N ALA A 292 3.01 25.71 -2.80
CA ALA A 292 4.02 26.71 -2.46
C ALA A 292 4.33 27.65 -3.63
N ARG A 293 4.44 27.12 -4.86
CA ARG A 293 4.62 27.91 -6.08
C ARG A 293 3.42 28.82 -6.35
N ALA A 294 2.20 28.28 -6.27
CA ALA A 294 0.97 29.05 -6.45
C ALA A 294 0.84 30.21 -5.44
N ARG A 295 1.19 29.98 -4.17
CA ARG A 295 1.21 31.03 -3.13
C ARG A 295 2.18 32.16 -3.45
N ARG A 296 3.36 31.85 -4.00
CA ARG A 296 4.36 32.84 -4.40
C ARG A 296 3.91 33.66 -5.61
N GLU A 297 3.30 33.02 -6.61
CA GLU A 297 2.76 33.70 -7.79
C GLU A 297 1.58 34.64 -7.46
N ALA A 298 0.79 34.29 -6.43
CA ALA A 298 -0.32 35.10 -5.94
C ALA A 298 0.10 36.23 -4.98
N ALA A 299 1.34 36.22 -4.47
CA ALA A 299 1.83 37.28 -3.59
C ALA A 299 2.03 38.58 -4.40
N PRO A 300 1.49 39.73 -3.96
CA PRO A 300 1.67 40.98 -4.67
C PRO A 300 3.16 41.31 -4.74
N ALA A 301 3.63 41.75 -5.92
CA ALA A 301 4.98 42.28 -6.08
C ALA A 301 5.10 43.50 -5.16
N GLY A 302 5.84 43.33 -4.06
CA GLY A 302 6.15 44.39 -3.11
C GLY A 302 7.05 45.45 -3.71
#